data_AF-A0A069QI82-F1
#
_entry.id   AF-A0A069QI82-F1
#
_cell.length_a   1.000
_cell.length_b   1.000
_cell.length_c   1.000
_cell.angle_alpha   90.00
_cell.angle_beta   90.00
_cell.angle_gamma   90.00
#
_symmetry.space_group_name_H-M   'P 1'
#
loop_
_entity.id
_entity.type
_entity.pdbx_description
1 polymer ?
#
loop_
_entity_poly.entity_id
_entity_poly.type
_entity_poly.pdbx_seq_one_letter_code
_entity_poly.pdbx_strand_id
1 'polypeptide(L)'
;MISCKCLFGIIAVYTQNGNDKPANQVFGMTRHRAHQGIDLFALEGTTLYACLSGKVVSTRCKNVKKIWFVVIEVSGEKQLDIFRKRRRKDYIKIDPQEYLEGKGFNPNSKKIYFVYYHMSKISVKEGQYVNAGDIIGLSGITGIDGGTCGPHLHFEIKSANTFGDGLANRVNPGLYLRHKMRDKLGPKDWEMQTSRMKRGHF
;
A
#
# COMPACT_ATOMS: atom_id res chain seq x y z
N MET A 1 11.69 -20.71 -7.85
CA MET A 1 10.57 -19.99 -7.22
C MET A 1 11.12 -18.81 -6.41
N ILE A 2 11.00 -17.58 -6.90
CA ILE A 2 11.40 -16.40 -6.11
C ILE A 2 10.25 -16.14 -5.14
N SER A 3 10.39 -16.64 -3.91
CA SER A 3 9.50 -16.31 -2.79
C SER A 3 9.76 -14.85 -2.40
N CYS A 4 9.08 -13.94 -3.08
CA CYS A 4 9.10 -12.53 -2.72
C CYS A 4 8.21 -12.36 -1.49
N LYS A 5 8.82 -12.34 -0.29
CA LYS A 5 8.15 -12.07 1.00
C LYS A 5 7.34 -10.76 0.99
N CYS A 6 7.53 -9.87 0.01
CA CYS A 6 6.80 -8.61 -0.13
C CYS A 6 5.35 -8.73 -0.61
N LEU A 7 4.89 -9.92 -1.03
CA LEU A 7 3.61 -10.07 -1.76
C LEU A 7 2.46 -10.64 -0.93
N PHE A 8 2.67 -10.88 0.37
CA PHE A 8 1.63 -11.37 1.27
C PHE A 8 1.37 -10.38 2.39
N GLY A 9 0.22 -9.72 2.34
CA GLY A 9 -0.23 -8.78 3.37
C GLY A 9 -1.40 -9.32 4.20
N ILE A 10 -1.77 -8.55 5.21
CA ILE A 10 -3.02 -8.72 5.96
C ILE A 10 -3.79 -7.41 5.76
N ILE A 11 -5.07 -7.48 5.41
CA ILE A 11 -5.88 -6.25 5.33
C ILE A 11 -6.00 -5.64 6.73
N ALA A 12 -5.88 -4.31 6.82
CA ALA A 12 -6.31 -3.63 8.04
C ALA A 12 -7.80 -3.90 8.27
N VAL A 13 -8.21 -4.08 9.51
CA VAL A 13 -9.63 -4.24 9.88
C VAL A 13 -10.16 -2.96 10.50
N TYR A 14 -9.36 -2.37 11.39
CA TYR A 14 -9.74 -1.17 12.12
C TYR A 14 -9.33 0.10 11.38
N THR A 15 -10.21 1.10 11.36
CA THR A 15 -9.88 2.44 10.88
C THR A 15 -8.97 3.17 11.88
N GLN A 16 -8.49 4.35 11.49
CA GLN A 16 -7.73 5.23 12.37
C GLN A 16 -8.39 5.44 13.74
N ASN A 17 -9.73 5.55 13.78
CA ASN A 17 -10.49 5.76 15.01
C ASN A 17 -10.93 4.46 15.69
N GLY A 18 -10.42 3.29 15.26
CA GLY A 18 -10.71 1.99 15.86
C GLY A 18 -12.00 1.31 15.40
N ASN A 19 -12.68 1.82 14.37
CA ASN A 19 -13.92 1.20 13.86
C ASN A 19 -13.61 -0.04 13.02
N ASP A 20 -14.29 -1.17 13.22
CA ASP A 20 -14.23 -2.35 12.33
C ASP A 20 -14.90 -2.01 10.98
N LYS A 21 -14.10 -1.57 10.00
CA LYS A 21 -14.56 -1.19 8.66
C LYS A 21 -13.52 -1.60 7.61
N PRO A 22 -13.39 -2.90 7.29
CA PRO A 22 -12.43 -3.39 6.29
C PRO A 22 -12.70 -2.82 4.89
N ALA A 23 -13.95 -2.47 4.56
CA ALA A 23 -14.30 -1.81 3.30
C ALA A 23 -13.54 -0.48 3.11
N ASN A 24 -13.28 0.26 4.20
CA ASN A 24 -12.50 1.50 4.10
C ASN A 24 -11.07 1.24 3.66
N GLN A 25 -10.56 0.02 3.75
CA GLN A 25 -9.14 -0.30 3.60
C GLN A 25 -8.79 -0.71 2.15
N VAL A 26 -9.78 -0.82 1.27
CA VAL A 26 -9.61 -1.25 -0.12
C VAL A 26 -9.80 -0.12 -1.12
N PHE A 27 -9.30 -0.33 -2.34
CA PHE A 27 -9.28 0.67 -3.40
C PHE A 27 -10.68 0.92 -3.98
N GLY A 28 -11.08 2.18 -4.09
CA GLY A 28 -12.35 2.55 -4.72
C GLY A 28 -13.07 3.69 -4.02
N MET A 29 -14.38 3.78 -4.22
CA MET A 29 -15.25 4.76 -3.55
C MET A 29 -15.85 4.17 -2.27
N THR A 30 -15.02 3.48 -1.49
CA THR A 30 -15.45 2.71 -0.31
C THR A 30 -15.47 3.53 0.97
N ARG A 31 -15.03 4.79 0.90
CA ARG A 31 -15.19 5.81 1.94
C ARG A 31 -16.10 6.92 1.40
N HIS A 32 -16.39 7.94 2.22
CA HIS A 32 -17.01 9.19 1.75
C HIS A 32 -16.19 9.92 0.65
N ARG A 33 -14.98 9.46 0.37
CA ARG A 33 -14.08 9.90 -0.70
C ARG A 33 -13.36 8.71 -1.33
N ALA A 34 -12.70 8.93 -2.45
CA ALA A 34 -11.83 7.92 -3.05
C ALA A 34 -10.74 7.44 -2.08
N HIS A 35 -10.58 6.13 -1.98
CA HIS A 35 -9.44 5.48 -1.38
C HIS A 35 -8.50 4.98 -2.49
N GLN A 36 -7.31 5.58 -2.57
CA GLN A 36 -6.42 5.54 -3.74
C GLN A 36 -5.52 4.31 -3.80
N GLY A 37 -5.59 3.46 -2.78
CA GLY A 37 -4.73 2.30 -2.62
C GLY A 37 -5.39 1.24 -1.76
N ILE A 38 -4.56 0.41 -1.14
CA ILE A 38 -4.97 -0.58 -0.15
C ILE A 38 -4.21 -0.32 1.16
N ASP A 39 -4.90 -0.50 2.28
CA ASP A 39 -4.34 -0.37 3.63
C ASP A 39 -4.04 -1.76 4.17
N LEU A 40 -2.75 -2.11 4.18
CA LEU A 40 -2.26 -3.37 4.72
C LEU A 40 -1.87 -3.16 6.17
N PHE A 41 -2.43 -3.96 7.08
CA PHE A 41 -2.07 -3.91 8.49
C PHE A 41 -0.56 -4.10 8.65
N ALA A 42 0.06 -3.13 9.32
CA ALA A 42 1.48 -3.15 9.61
C ALA A 42 1.69 -2.37 10.91
N LEU A 43 2.24 -3.05 11.92
CA LEU A 43 2.68 -2.37 13.14
C LEU A 43 3.78 -1.36 12.79
N GLU A 44 3.88 -0.31 13.59
CA GLU A 44 4.96 0.67 13.48
C GLU A 44 6.32 -0.01 13.55
N GLY A 45 7.25 0.39 12.68
CA GLY A 45 8.57 -0.23 12.62
C GLY A 45 8.63 -1.52 11.80
N THR A 46 7.52 -1.99 11.19
CA THR A 46 7.57 -3.13 10.28
C THR A 46 8.43 -2.81 9.06
N THR A 47 9.38 -3.68 8.72
CA THR A 47 10.27 -3.49 7.57
C THR A 47 9.48 -3.50 6.27
N LEU A 48 9.69 -2.47 5.45
CA LEU A 48 9.11 -2.32 4.13
C LEU A 48 10.15 -2.61 3.05
N TYR A 49 9.70 -3.26 1.99
CA TYR A 49 10.56 -3.75 0.92
C TYR A 49 10.03 -3.34 -0.46
N ALA A 50 10.94 -3.10 -1.40
CA ALA A 50 10.57 -2.83 -2.79
C ALA A 50 9.88 -4.06 -3.42
N CYS A 51 8.70 -3.87 -4.02
CA CYS A 51 7.93 -4.98 -4.63
C CYS A 51 8.53 -5.45 -5.97
N LEU A 52 9.20 -4.53 -6.68
CA LEU A 52 9.87 -4.71 -7.96
C LEU A 52 11.13 -3.84 -8.00
N SER A 53 12.10 -4.20 -8.83
CA SER A 53 13.28 -3.38 -9.05
C SER A 53 12.90 -2.11 -9.82
N GLY A 54 13.48 -0.97 -9.43
CA GLY A 54 13.14 0.31 -10.02
C GLY A 54 13.98 1.45 -9.48
N LYS A 55 13.67 2.67 -9.95
CA LYS A 55 14.32 3.89 -9.50
C LYS A 55 13.44 4.59 -8.47
N VAL A 56 14.01 4.98 -7.34
CA VAL A 56 13.35 5.86 -6.38
C VAL A 56 13.26 7.26 -7.01
N VAL A 57 12.05 7.70 -7.31
CA VAL A 57 11.80 8.98 -8.02
C VAL A 57 11.26 10.07 -7.12
N SER A 58 10.79 9.73 -5.93
CA SER A 58 10.40 10.71 -4.93
C SER A 58 10.45 10.12 -3.52
N THR A 59 10.88 10.93 -2.56
CA THR A 59 10.81 10.66 -1.13
C THR A 59 10.28 11.90 -0.40
N ARG A 60 9.47 11.71 0.64
CA ARG A 60 9.06 12.81 1.52
C ARG A 60 9.30 12.42 2.97
N CYS A 61 10.15 13.17 3.65
CA CYS A 61 10.48 12.98 5.07
C CYS A 61 10.59 14.28 5.88
N LYS A 62 10.23 15.43 5.29
CA LYS A 62 10.39 16.74 5.93
C LYS A 62 9.15 17.04 6.80
N ASN A 63 9.27 16.79 8.11
CA ASN A 63 8.28 17.01 9.20
C ASN A 63 7.37 15.79 9.53
N VAL A 64 7.31 15.38 10.80
CA VAL A 64 6.52 14.23 11.30
C VAL A 64 5.01 14.44 11.12
N LYS A 65 4.52 15.68 11.17
CA LYS A 65 3.12 16.02 10.89
C LYS A 65 2.73 15.84 9.42
N LYS A 66 3.71 15.74 8.52
CA LYS A 66 3.49 15.49 7.08
C LYS A 66 3.61 14.00 6.81
N ILE A 67 2.81 13.49 5.88
CA ILE A 67 2.86 12.10 5.43
C ILE A 67 4.23 11.79 4.81
N TRP A 68 4.88 10.72 5.27
CA TRP A 68 6.14 10.26 4.68
C TRP A 68 5.88 9.14 3.69
N PHE A 69 6.58 9.20 2.56
CA PHE A 69 6.42 8.21 1.51
C PHE A 69 7.66 8.02 0.65
N VAL A 70 7.68 6.89 -0.05
CA VAL A 70 8.62 6.57 -1.13
C VAL A 70 7.83 6.25 -2.41
N VAL A 71 8.28 6.77 -3.54
CA VAL A 71 7.79 6.41 -4.88
C VAL A 71 8.90 5.70 -5.65
N ILE A 72 8.60 4.50 -6.14
CA ILE A 72 9.49 3.73 -7.02
C ILE A 72 8.89 3.70 -8.42
N GLU A 73 9.62 4.22 -9.41
CA GLU A 73 9.33 4.05 -10.83
C GLU A 73 9.91 2.72 -11.31
N VAL A 74 9.04 1.87 -11.83
CA VAL A 74 9.37 0.63 -12.52
C VAL A 74 9.21 0.85 -14.02
N SER A 75 10.34 0.86 -14.72
CA SER A 75 10.40 1.09 -16.17
C SER A 75 11.24 0.05 -16.94
N GLY A 76 11.97 -0.83 -16.23
CA GLY A 76 12.71 -1.92 -16.84
C GLY A 76 11.76 -2.99 -17.42
N GLU A 77 11.99 -3.40 -18.66
CA GLU A 77 11.09 -4.30 -19.40
C GLU A 77 10.79 -5.60 -18.66
N LYS A 78 11.83 -6.26 -18.11
CA LYS A 78 11.66 -7.49 -17.31
C LYS A 78 10.77 -7.27 -16.08
N GLN A 79 10.88 -6.11 -15.42
CA GLN A 79 10.07 -5.80 -14.24
C GLN A 79 8.62 -5.48 -14.62
N LEU A 80 8.41 -4.79 -15.75
CA LEU A 80 7.07 -4.55 -16.30
C LEU A 80 6.38 -5.85 -16.73
N ASP A 81 7.12 -6.80 -17.32
CA ASP A 81 6.60 -8.14 -17.63
C ASP A 81 6.16 -8.88 -16.36
N ILE A 82 7.00 -8.87 -15.31
CA ILE A 82 6.63 -9.43 -14.00
C ILE A 82 5.38 -8.75 -13.44
N PHE A 83 5.31 -7.42 -13.47
CA PHE A 83 4.13 -6.67 -13.02
C PHE A 83 2.86 -7.13 -13.74
N ARG A 84 2.88 -7.18 -15.07
CA ARG A 84 1.71 -7.55 -15.89
C ARG A 84 1.28 -8.99 -15.64
N LYS A 85 2.23 -9.93 -15.54
CA LYS A 85 1.97 -11.35 -15.24
C LYS A 85 1.42 -11.59 -13.84
N ARG A 86 1.74 -10.73 -12.87
CA ARG A 86 1.22 -10.81 -11.49
C ARG A 86 -0.23 -10.37 -11.36
N ARG A 87 -0.83 -9.76 -12.39
CA ARG A 87 -2.23 -9.35 -12.34
C ARG A 87 -3.14 -10.57 -12.19
N ARG A 88 -3.80 -10.64 -11.04
CA ARG A 88 -4.73 -11.69 -10.64
C ARG A 88 -6.07 -11.52 -11.33
N LYS A 89 -6.61 -12.64 -11.83
CA LYS A 89 -7.97 -12.74 -12.36
C LYS A 89 -8.97 -13.24 -11.30
N ASP A 90 -8.46 -13.77 -10.20
CA ASP A 90 -9.20 -14.36 -9.08
C ASP A 90 -9.44 -13.36 -7.92
N TYR A 91 -9.34 -12.05 -8.17
CA TYR A 91 -9.62 -11.05 -7.14
C TYR A 91 -11.12 -10.89 -6.95
N ILE A 92 -11.58 -11.06 -5.71
CA ILE A 92 -12.97 -10.85 -5.30
C ILE A 92 -13.01 -9.58 -4.47
N LYS A 93 -13.90 -8.65 -4.84
CA LYS A 93 -14.11 -7.41 -4.09
C LYS A 93 -14.64 -7.71 -2.68
N ILE A 94 -14.07 -7.07 -1.68
CA ILE A 94 -14.60 -6.93 -0.31
C ILE A 94 -15.85 -6.05 -0.32
N ASP A 95 -15.81 -4.94 -1.06
CA ASP A 95 -16.89 -3.97 -1.09
C ASP A 95 -17.40 -3.75 -2.53
N PRO A 96 -18.72 -3.70 -2.77
CA PRO A 96 -19.27 -3.43 -4.10
C PRO A 96 -18.77 -2.11 -4.73
N GLN A 97 -18.43 -1.11 -3.90
CA GLN A 97 -17.90 0.20 -4.33
C GLN A 97 -16.40 0.19 -4.63
N GLU A 98 -15.74 -0.97 -4.52
CA GLU A 98 -14.38 -1.11 -5.04
C GLU A 98 -14.35 -0.92 -6.55
N TYR A 99 -13.28 -0.29 -7.01
CA TYR A 99 -12.93 -0.24 -8.41
C TYR A 99 -11.85 -1.28 -8.67
N LEU A 100 -11.76 -1.79 -9.90
CA LEU A 100 -10.59 -2.56 -10.31
C LEU A 100 -9.50 -1.60 -10.79
N GLU A 101 -9.90 -0.58 -11.55
CA GLU A 101 -9.03 0.45 -12.10
C GLU A 101 -9.77 1.78 -12.05
N GLY A 102 -9.02 2.86 -11.82
CA GLY A 102 -9.52 4.20 -12.03
C GLY A 102 -9.32 4.64 -13.49
N LYS A 103 -10.10 5.66 -13.88
CA LYS A 103 -10.05 6.23 -15.23
C LYS A 103 -8.61 6.59 -15.63
N GLY A 104 -8.20 6.18 -16.82
CA GLY A 104 -6.88 6.48 -17.39
C GLY A 104 -5.75 5.56 -16.92
N PHE A 105 -6.00 4.59 -16.03
CA PHE A 105 -4.99 3.59 -15.74
C PHE A 105 -4.61 2.81 -17.00
N ASN A 106 -3.31 2.75 -17.30
CA ASN A 106 -2.77 2.04 -18.46
C ASN A 106 -1.90 0.86 -17.99
N PRO A 107 -2.40 -0.40 -18.07
CA PRO A 107 -1.62 -1.57 -17.66
C PRO A 107 -0.39 -1.83 -18.56
N ASN A 108 -0.37 -1.25 -19.76
CA ASN A 108 0.70 -1.36 -20.74
C ASN A 108 1.65 -0.17 -20.73
N SER A 109 1.52 0.75 -19.76
CA SER A 109 2.43 1.88 -19.62
C SER A 109 3.89 1.42 -19.60
N LYS A 110 4.79 2.24 -20.17
CA LYS A 110 6.25 2.06 -20.06
C LYS A 110 6.78 2.38 -18.66
N LYS A 111 5.93 2.92 -17.78
CA LYS A 111 6.26 3.28 -16.40
C LYS A 111 5.10 2.94 -15.48
N ILE A 112 5.39 2.20 -14.42
CA ILE A 112 4.47 1.93 -13.32
C ILE A 112 5.11 2.44 -12.04
N TYR A 113 4.32 3.09 -11.19
CA TYR A 113 4.78 3.69 -9.95
C TYR A 113 4.18 2.96 -8.77
N PHE A 114 5.03 2.60 -7.83
CA PHE A 114 4.68 1.99 -6.56
C PHE A 114 4.88 3.02 -5.47
N VAL A 115 3.85 3.27 -4.66
CA VAL A 115 3.91 4.27 -3.59
C VAL A 115 3.67 3.61 -2.25
N TYR A 116 4.53 3.94 -1.28
CA TYR A 116 4.51 3.43 0.08
C TYR A 116 4.36 4.62 1.02
N TYR A 117 3.25 4.71 1.76
CA TYR A 117 2.94 5.85 2.62
C TYR A 117 3.00 5.50 4.12
N HIS A 118 2.75 6.51 4.94
CA HIS A 118 2.71 6.44 6.41
C HIS A 118 4.00 5.91 7.01
N MET A 119 5.15 6.09 6.35
CA MET A 119 6.42 5.52 6.80
C MET A 119 6.94 6.23 8.06
N SER A 120 7.65 5.53 8.94
CA SER A 120 8.37 6.12 10.09
C SER A 120 9.86 6.35 9.80
N LYS A 121 10.41 5.62 8.83
CA LYS A 121 11.80 5.73 8.39
C LYS A 121 11.89 5.46 6.91
N ILE A 122 12.65 6.29 6.19
CA ILE A 122 13.00 6.08 4.79
C ILE A 122 14.48 5.70 4.74
N SER A 123 14.80 4.55 4.14
CA SER A 123 16.17 4.01 4.05
C SER A 123 16.79 4.19 2.67
N VAL A 124 16.10 4.88 1.75
CA VAL A 124 16.51 5.10 0.36
C VAL A 124 16.46 6.58 0.01
N LYS A 125 17.15 6.98 -1.06
CA LYS A 125 17.21 8.38 -1.52
C LYS A 125 16.65 8.53 -2.92
N GLU A 126 16.15 9.72 -3.25
CA GLU A 126 15.79 10.04 -4.63
C GLU A 126 16.97 9.82 -5.57
N GLY A 127 16.70 9.23 -6.74
CA GLY A 127 17.71 8.84 -7.71
C GLY A 127 18.29 7.43 -7.50
N GLN A 128 18.16 6.84 -6.31
CA GLN A 128 18.67 5.52 -5.99
C GLN A 128 17.92 4.43 -6.79
N TYR A 129 18.67 3.47 -7.35
CA TYR A 129 18.10 2.23 -7.87
C TYR A 129 18.00 1.20 -6.75
N VAL A 130 16.88 0.49 -6.70
CA VAL A 130 16.61 -0.58 -5.75
C VAL A 130 16.23 -1.86 -6.51
N ASN A 131 16.59 -3.00 -5.94
CA ASN A 131 16.16 -4.31 -6.39
C ASN A 131 14.86 -4.73 -5.69
N ALA A 132 14.08 -5.58 -6.35
CA ALA A 132 12.95 -6.25 -5.70
C ALA A 132 13.44 -6.98 -4.44
N GLY A 133 12.82 -6.69 -3.30
CA GLY A 133 13.21 -7.24 -1.99
C GLY A 133 14.22 -6.39 -1.20
N ASP A 134 14.74 -5.29 -1.75
CA ASP A 134 15.56 -4.36 -0.98
C ASP A 134 14.71 -3.65 0.08
N ILE A 135 15.31 -3.38 1.25
CA ILE A 135 14.67 -2.60 2.32
C ILE A 135 14.57 -1.14 1.87
N ILE A 136 13.36 -0.59 1.89
CA ILE A 136 13.09 0.81 1.52
C ILE A 136 12.82 1.70 2.73
N GLY A 137 12.52 1.10 3.89
CA GLY A 137 12.22 1.82 5.11
C GLY A 137 11.41 0.99 6.10
N LEU A 138 10.76 1.69 7.04
CA LEU A 138 9.88 1.10 8.05
C LEU A 138 8.49 1.74 7.96
N SER A 139 7.45 0.96 8.20
CA SER A 139 6.07 1.45 8.36
C SER A 139 5.97 2.33 9.61
N GLY A 140 4.93 3.15 9.66
CA GLY A 140 4.68 4.06 10.76
C GLY A 140 3.25 4.58 10.69
N ILE A 141 3.08 5.82 11.13
CA ILE A 141 1.78 6.48 11.29
C ILE A 141 1.83 7.95 10.84
N THR A 142 2.83 8.33 10.05
CA THR A 142 3.02 9.73 9.62
C THR A 142 1.85 10.22 8.76
N GLY A 143 1.54 11.51 8.86
CA GLY A 143 0.38 12.12 8.20
C GLY A 143 -0.95 11.89 8.91
N ILE A 144 -0.91 11.31 10.11
CA ILE A 144 -2.05 11.18 11.01
C ILE A 144 -1.76 12.01 12.27
N ASP A 145 -2.35 13.19 12.37
CA ASP A 145 -2.23 14.03 13.56
C ASP A 145 -2.98 13.37 14.73
N GLY A 146 -2.29 13.22 15.86
CA GLY A 146 -2.86 12.67 17.09
C GLY A 146 -2.83 11.14 17.18
N GLY A 147 -2.26 10.44 16.19
CA GLY A 147 -2.06 8.99 16.21
C GLY A 147 -3.19 8.16 15.59
N THR A 148 -3.03 6.83 15.59
CA THR A 148 -3.99 5.89 14.98
C THR A 148 -4.21 4.63 15.82
N CYS A 149 -5.44 4.10 15.82
CA CYS A 149 -5.77 2.77 16.35
C CYS A 149 -5.48 1.66 15.33
N GLY A 150 -5.35 1.99 14.04
CA GLY A 150 -5.13 1.04 12.96
C GLY A 150 -3.89 1.42 12.15
N PRO A 151 -2.66 1.15 12.65
CA PRO A 151 -1.45 1.41 11.88
C PRO A 151 -1.40 0.47 10.66
N HIS A 152 -1.03 1.03 9.52
CA HIS A 152 -1.03 0.34 8.25
C HIS A 152 -0.01 0.96 7.30
N LEU A 153 0.36 0.17 6.30
CA LEU A 153 0.96 0.67 5.07
C LEU A 153 -0.17 1.01 4.09
N HIS A 154 -0.31 2.28 3.73
CA HIS A 154 -1.10 2.66 2.56
C HIS A 154 -0.24 2.49 1.31
N PHE A 155 -0.70 1.64 0.39
CA PHE A 155 0.05 1.23 -0.78
C PHE A 155 -0.73 1.52 -2.06
N GLU A 156 -0.10 2.21 -3.01
CA GLU A 156 -0.70 2.55 -4.31
C GLU A 156 0.10 1.98 -5.48
N ILE A 157 -0.61 1.70 -6.57
CA ILE A 157 -0.02 1.39 -7.89
C ILE A 157 -0.61 2.35 -8.92
N LYS A 158 0.27 3.02 -9.68
CA LYS A 158 -0.11 4.07 -10.65
C LYS A 158 0.55 3.84 -12.00
N SER A 159 -0.11 4.22 -13.10
CA SER A 159 0.49 4.26 -14.45
C SER A 159 1.02 5.64 -14.84
N ALA A 160 0.82 6.65 -13.98
CA ALA A 160 1.35 8.01 -14.11
C ALA A 160 1.82 8.53 -12.75
N ASN A 161 2.86 9.37 -12.72
CA ASN A 161 3.37 9.95 -11.47
C ASN A 161 2.59 11.22 -11.08
N THR A 162 1.30 11.06 -10.79
CA THR A 162 0.44 12.16 -10.34
C THR A 162 0.06 11.98 -8.86
N PHE A 163 -0.21 13.09 -8.19
CA PHE A 163 -0.63 13.15 -6.77
C PHE A 163 -2.01 13.81 -6.60
N GLY A 164 -2.84 13.78 -7.64
CA GLY A 164 -4.20 14.31 -7.58
C GLY A 164 -5.13 13.42 -6.76
N ASP A 165 -6.20 14.03 -6.24
CA ASP A 165 -7.31 13.35 -5.59
C ASP A 165 -8.07 12.44 -6.56
N GLY A 166 -8.76 11.43 -6.03
CA GLY A 166 -9.53 10.47 -6.84
C GLY A 166 -8.71 9.29 -7.36
N LEU A 167 -9.34 8.45 -8.18
CA LEU A 167 -8.78 7.17 -8.62
C LEU A 167 -7.97 7.26 -9.93
N ALA A 168 -7.87 8.43 -10.55
CA ALA A 168 -7.29 8.57 -11.88
C ALA A 168 -5.87 7.99 -11.98
N ASN A 169 -5.61 7.24 -13.05
CA ASN A 169 -4.33 6.57 -13.35
C ASN A 169 -3.88 5.53 -12.31
N ARG A 170 -4.78 5.06 -11.44
CA ARG A 170 -4.48 4.07 -10.39
C ARG A 170 -5.20 2.76 -10.62
N VAL A 171 -4.65 1.69 -10.08
CA VAL A 171 -5.24 0.36 -10.10
C VAL A 171 -5.36 -0.19 -8.70
N ASN A 172 -6.38 -1.01 -8.45
CA ASN A 172 -6.55 -1.71 -7.20
C ASN A 172 -5.33 -2.61 -6.93
N PRO A 173 -4.52 -2.34 -5.90
CA PRO A 173 -3.35 -3.17 -5.61
C PRO A 173 -3.70 -4.60 -5.23
N GLY A 174 -4.94 -4.87 -4.79
CA GLY A 174 -5.46 -6.22 -4.55
C GLY A 174 -5.42 -7.14 -5.77
N LEU A 175 -5.38 -6.56 -6.98
CA LEU A 175 -5.15 -7.29 -8.24
C LEU A 175 -3.71 -7.77 -8.40
N TYR A 176 -2.75 -7.27 -7.63
CA TYR A 176 -1.32 -7.61 -7.75
C TYR A 176 -0.74 -8.18 -6.46
N LEU A 177 -1.43 -8.00 -5.34
CA LEU A 177 -1.03 -8.47 -4.02
C LEU A 177 -1.91 -9.64 -3.57
N ARG A 178 -1.29 -10.63 -2.92
CA ARG A 178 -2.04 -11.58 -2.09
C ARG A 178 -2.16 -10.94 -0.71
N HIS A 179 -3.36 -10.96 -0.16
CA HIS A 179 -3.58 -10.53 1.21
C HIS A 179 -4.67 -11.36 1.86
N LYS A 180 -4.56 -11.56 3.17
CA LYS A 180 -5.64 -12.17 3.95
C LYS A 180 -6.76 -11.15 4.13
N MET A 181 -7.96 -11.59 3.80
CA MET A 181 -9.21 -10.87 4.06
C MET A 181 -9.71 -11.13 5.47
N ARG A 182 -10.65 -10.30 5.95
CA ARG A 182 -11.24 -10.39 7.30
C ARG A 182 -11.71 -11.80 7.66
N ASP A 183 -12.37 -12.50 6.74
CA ASP A 183 -12.88 -13.86 6.91
C ASP A 183 -11.78 -14.94 6.91
N LYS A 184 -10.57 -14.60 6.47
CA LYS A 184 -9.39 -15.48 6.42
C LYS A 184 -8.33 -15.15 7.48
N LEU A 185 -8.61 -14.20 8.38
CA LEU A 185 -7.72 -13.87 9.48
C LEU A 185 -7.72 -14.98 10.52
N GLY A 186 -6.53 -15.45 10.89
CA GLY A 186 -6.36 -16.39 11.99
C GLY A 186 -6.42 -15.71 13.35
N PRO A 187 -6.48 -16.48 14.46
CA PRO A 187 -6.53 -15.93 15.82
C PRO A 187 -5.42 -14.93 16.13
N LYS A 188 -4.18 -15.21 15.69
CA LYS A 188 -3.03 -14.31 15.88
C LYS A 188 -3.17 -12.99 15.09
N ASP A 189 -3.71 -13.06 13.87
CA ASP A 189 -3.92 -11.86 13.04
C ASP A 189 -4.96 -10.95 13.74
N TRP A 190 -6.04 -11.54 14.27
CA TRP A 190 -7.06 -10.84 15.04
C TRP A 190 -6.53 -10.25 16.35
N GLU A 191 -5.76 -11.04 17.10
CA GLU A 191 -5.17 -10.61 18.37
C GLU A 191 -4.26 -9.40 18.17
N MET A 192 -3.37 -9.44 17.16
CA MET A 192 -2.46 -8.33 16.86
C MET A 192 -3.22 -7.04 16.53
N GLN A 193 -4.20 -7.11 15.63
CA GLN A 193 -4.98 -5.95 15.22
C GLN A 193 -5.85 -5.40 16.36
N THR A 194 -6.51 -6.29 17.11
CA THR A 194 -7.40 -5.89 18.22
C THR A 194 -6.61 -5.31 19.38
N SER A 195 -5.48 -5.93 19.73
CA SER A 195 -4.57 -5.43 20.77
C SER A 195 -4.05 -4.05 20.39
N ARG A 196 -3.57 -3.88 19.15
CA ARG A 196 -3.09 -2.58 18.68
C ARG A 196 -4.20 -1.53 18.67
N MET A 197 -5.42 -1.88 18.24
CA MET A 197 -6.58 -0.99 18.27
C MET A 197 -6.93 -0.54 19.69
N LYS A 198 -6.99 -1.47 20.65
CA LYS A 198 -7.33 -1.18 22.06
C LYS A 198 -6.32 -0.26 22.74
N ARG A 199 -5.06 -0.30 22.32
CA ARG A 199 -4.06 0.63 22.86
C ARG A 199 -4.42 2.09 22.54
N GLY A 200 -5.20 2.37 21.49
CA GLY A 200 -5.65 3.71 21.13
C GLY A 200 -4.71 4.45 20.16
N HIS A 201 -4.83 5.78 20.13
CA HIS A 201 -3.97 6.63 19.31
C HIS A 201 -2.60 6.83 20.00
N PHE A 202 -1.53 6.44 19.30
CA PHE A 202 -0.13 6.76 19.62
C PHE A 202 0.49 7.49 18.44
#